data_AF-A0A2V5SNQ5-F1
#
_entry.id   AF-A0A2V5SNQ5-F1
#
_cell.length_a   1.000
_cell.length_b   1.000
_cell.length_c   1.000
_cell.angle_alpha   90.00
_cell.angle_beta   90.00
_cell.angle_gamma   90.00
#
_symmetry.space_group_name_H-M   'P 1'
#
loop_
_entity.id
_entity.type
_entity.pdbx_description
1 polymer ?
#
loop_
_entity_poly.entity_id
_entity_poly.type
_entity_poly.pdbx_seq_one_letter_code
_entity_poly.pdbx_strand_id
1 'polypeptide(L)' 'MAAVQQQVESHYRSDIVDKVRRAGGIISVGDTTVRLAKEFGFCYGVERAIDLAYAARKVFKDRQL' A
#
# COMPACT_ATOMS: atom_id res chain seq x y z
N MET A 1 2.92 -14.36 6.89
CA MET A 1 2.22 -13.78 5.74
C MET A 1 1.19 -12.74 6.16
N ALA A 2 0.31 -12.99 7.15
CA ALA A 2 -0.72 -12.00 7.56
C ALA A 2 -0.21 -10.68 8.21
N ALA A 3 0.94 -10.69 8.88
CA ALA A 3 1.40 -9.54 9.67
C ALA A 3 1.87 -8.34 8.82
N VAL A 4 2.42 -8.60 7.63
CA VAL A 4 2.87 -7.54 6.71
C VAL A 4 1.69 -6.89 6.01
N GLN A 5 0.65 -7.66 5.66
CA GLN A 5 -0.60 -7.12 5.10
C GLN A 5 -1.20 -6.05 6.02
N GLN A 6 -1.30 -6.31 7.33
CA GLN A 6 -1.92 -5.38 8.28
C GLN A 6 -1.12 -4.09 8.51
N GLN A 7 0.22 -4.18 8.57
CA GLN A 7 1.06 -2.98 8.72
C GLN A 7 1.07 -2.15 7.44
N VAL A 8 1.09 -2.81 6.28
CA VAL A 8 1.04 -2.12 5.00
C VAL A 8 -0.34 -1.47 4.81
N GLU A 9 -1.43 -2.15 5.14
CA GLU A 9 -2.79 -1.59 5.08
C GLU A 9 -2.99 -0.37 5.98
N SER A 10 -2.42 -0.34 7.19
CA SER A 10 -2.57 0.82 8.08
C SER A 10 -1.83 2.06 7.56
N HIS A 11 -0.68 1.87 6.91
CA HIS A 11 0.06 2.94 6.25
C HIS A 11 -0.53 3.33 4.88
N TYR A 12 -1.27 2.42 4.22
CA TYR A 12 -1.91 2.66 2.91
C TYR A 12 -3.37 3.10 2.98
N ARG A 13 -4.01 3.12 4.15
CA ARG A 13 -5.31 3.78 4.36
C ARG A 13 -5.13 5.30 4.31
N SER A 14 -4.95 5.80 3.10
CA SER A 14 -5.09 7.22 2.82
C SER A 14 -6.58 7.55 2.78
N ASP A 15 -7.02 8.49 3.62
CA ASP A 15 -8.40 9.00 3.62
C ASP A 15 -8.85 9.46 2.23
N ILE A 16 -7.91 9.94 1.40
CA ILE A 16 -8.20 10.34 0.01
C ILE A 16 -8.55 9.13 -0.84
N VAL A 17 -7.77 8.04 -0.75
CA VAL A 17 -8.06 6.79 -1.48
C VAL A 17 -9.40 6.21 -1.05
N ASP A 18 -9.68 6.22 0.25
CA ASP A 18 -10.97 5.76 0.78
C ASP A 18 -12.14 6.61 0.29
N LYS A 19 -12.00 7.93 0.23
CA LYS A 19 -13.00 8.83 -0.36
C LYS A 19 -13.23 8.53 -1.85
N VAL A 20 -12.16 8.35 -2.62
CA VAL A 20 -12.26 8.02 -4.06
C VAL A 20 -12.94 6.66 -4.26
N ARG A 21 -12.60 5.66 -3.43
CA ARG A 21 -13.17 4.31 -3.49
C ARG A 21 -14.66 4.32 -3.14
N ARG A 22 -15.06 5.06 -2.10
CA ARG A 22 -16.47 5.25 -1.72
C ARG A 22 -17.28 5.98 -2.80
N ALA A 23 -16.64 6.88 -3.55
CA ALA A 23 -17.24 7.59 -4.68
C ALA A 23 -17.35 6.74 -5.97
N GLY A 24 -17.06 5.44 -5.92
CA GLY A 24 -17.11 4.56 -7.10
C GLY A 24 -15.83 4.55 -7.94
N GLY A 25 -14.71 5.03 -7.38
CA GLY A 25 -13.40 5.01 -8.01
C GLY A 25 -13.14 6.16 -8.97
N ILE A 26 -14.03 7.15 -9.06
CA ILE A 26 -13.84 8.36 -9.87
C ILE A 26 -14.24 9.57 -9.04
N ILE A 27 -13.37 10.58 -8.97
CA ILE A 27 -13.69 11.88 -8.40
C ILE A 27 -13.18 12.99 -9.32
N SER A 28 -13.85 14.14 -9.29
CA SER A 28 -13.40 15.34 -9.99
C SER A 28 -13.15 16.47 -9.00
N VAL A 29 -12.03 17.17 -9.16
CA VAL A 29 -11.62 18.31 -8.34
C VAL A 29 -11.27 19.45 -9.29
N GLY A 30 -12.16 20.43 -9.40
CA GLY A 30 -12.10 21.45 -10.45
C GLY A 30 -12.07 20.79 -11.83
N ASP A 31 -11.03 21.08 -12.61
CA ASP A 31 -10.83 20.53 -13.96
C ASP A 31 -10.05 19.20 -13.98
N THR A 32 -9.66 18.68 -12.81
CA THR A 32 -8.89 17.44 -12.69
C THR A 32 -9.77 16.26 -12.34
N THR A 33 -9.70 15.18 -13.10
CA THR A 33 -10.40 13.93 -12.81
C THR A 33 -9.43 12.85 -12.36
N VAL A 34 -9.67 12.29 -11.18
CA VAL A 34 -8.89 11.19 -10.59
C VAL A 34 -9.67 9.89 -10.79
N ARG A 35 -9.00 8.87 -11.30
CA ARG A 35 -9.57 7.53 -11.51
C ARG A 35 -8.73 6.51 -10.75
N LEU A 36 -9.36 5.82 -9.82
CA LEU A 36 -8.75 4.71 -9.09
C LEU A 36 -8.88 3.43 -9.93
N ALA A 37 -7.78 2.70 -10.08
CA ALA A 37 -7.81 1.40 -10.73
C ALA A 37 -8.71 0.43 -9.96
N LYS A 38 -9.41 -0.46 -10.69
CA LYS A 38 -10.26 -1.50 -10.08
C LYS A 38 -9.46 -2.45 -9.19
N GLU A 39 -8.26 -2.80 -9.65
CA GLU A 39 -7.28 -3.52 -8.85
C GLU A 39 -6.32 -2.50 -8.24
N PHE A 40 -6.58 -2.14 -7.00
CA PHE A 40 -5.75 -1.22 -6.22
C PHE A 40 -5.17 -1.98 -5.02
N GLY A 41 -3.85 -2.15 -5.03
CA GLY A 41 -3.13 -2.93 -4.04
C GLY A 41 -1.70 -3.20 -4.49
N PHE A 42 -0.99 -4.01 -3.73
CA PHE A 42 0.36 -4.45 -4.08
C PHE A 42 0.30 -5.67 -4.99
N CYS A 43 1.16 -5.69 -6.00
CA CYS A 43 1.38 -6.93 -6.74
C CYS A 43 2.13 -7.92 -5.85
N TYR A 44 2.01 -9.21 -6.19
CA TYR A 44 2.71 -10.30 -5.50
C TYR A 44 4.22 -10.04 -5.29
N GLY A 45 4.87 -9.40 -6.26
CA GLY A 45 6.29 -9.06 -6.19
C GLY A 45 6.62 -8.06 -5.08
N VAL A 46 5.75 -7.08 -4.85
CA VAL A 46 5.98 -6.07 -3.81
C VAL A 46 5.73 -6.64 -2.41
N GLU A 47 4.70 -7.47 -2.25
CA GLU A 47 4.46 -8.16 -0.96
C GLU A 47 5.68 -9.00 -0.55
N ARG A 48 6.24 -9.75 -1.50
CA ARG A 48 7.42 -10.59 -1.25
C ARG A 48 8.67 -9.76 -0.95
N ALA A 49 8.85 -8.62 -1.61
CA ALA A 49 9.96 -7.71 -1.34
C ALA A 49 9.86 -7.10 0.06
N ILE A 50 8.66 -6.70 0.50
CA ILE A 50 8.43 -6.16 1.84
C ILE A 50 8.69 -7.23 2.90
N ASP A 51 8.18 -8.45 2.71
CA ASP A 51 8.44 -9.59 3.60
C ASP A 51 9.95 -9.84 3.77
N LEU A 52 10.69 -9.86 2.66
CA LEU A 52 12.15 -10.03 2.70
C LEU A 52 12.84 -8.88 3.43
N ALA A 53 12.42 -7.63 3.20
CA ALA A 53 13.02 -6.47 3.84
C ALA A 53 12.82 -6.49 5.37
N TYR A 54 11.60 -6.82 5.84
CA TYR A 54 11.33 -6.97 7.27
C TYR A 54 12.08 -8.17 7.88
N ALA A 55 12.14 -9.30 7.17
CA ALA A 55 12.91 -10.46 7.61
C ALA A 55 14.40 -10.13 7.74
N ALA A 56 14.98 -9.47 6.73
CA ALA A 56 16.37 -9.04 6.75
C ALA A 56 16.63 -8.07 7.90
N ARG A 57 15.77 -7.06 8.10
CA ARG A 57 15.93 -6.13 9.23
C ARG A 57 15.77 -6.80 10.59
N LYS A 58 14.94 -7.83 10.72
CA LYS A 58 14.80 -8.61 11.96
C LYS A 58 16.06 -9.42 12.25
N VAL A 59 16.64 -10.06 11.24
CA VAL A 59 17.82 -10.94 11.38
C VAL A 59 19.11 -10.13 11.50
N PHE A 60 19.21 -8.99 10.82
CA PHE A 60 20.41 -8.18 10.72
C PHE A 60 20.24 -6.79 11.36
N LYS A 61 19.57 -6.71 12.52
CA LYS A 61 19.22 -5.44 13.19
C LYS A 61 20.38 -4.46 13.33
N ASP A 62 21.58 -4.96 13.62
CA ASP A 62 22.76 -4.15 13.94
C ASP A 62 23.79 -4.11 12.79
N ARG A 63 23.42 -4.66 11.62
CA ARG A 63 24.30 -4.70 10.45
C ARG A 63 23.91 -3.57 9.49
N GLN A 64 24.70 -2.51 9.49
CA GLN A 64 24.64 -1.49 8.46
C GLN A 64 25.51 -1.96 7.27
N LEU A 65 24.94 -1.94 6.06
CA LEU A 65 25.66 -2.14 4.81
C LEU A 65 26.44 -0.89 4.45
#